data_AF-A0A3D5SY59-F1
#
_entry.id   AF-A0A3D5SY59-F1
#
_cell.length_a   1.000
_cell.length_b   1.000
_cell.length_c   1.000
_cell.angle_alpha   90.00
_cell.angle_beta   90.00
_cell.angle_gamma   90.00
#
_symmetry.space_group_name_H-M   'P 1'
#
loop_
_entity.id
_entity.type
_entity.pdbx_description
1 polymer ?
#
loop_
_entity_poly.entity_id
_entity_poly.type
_entity_poly.pdbx_seq_one_letter_code
_entity_poly.pdbx_strand_id
1 'polypeptide(L)' 'AEQGMNVARIGLLLAGLPNNVPGMTINRFCSSGVQSVALAADRIRLGEADVMLAGGTESMT' A
#
# COMPACT_ATOMS: atom_id res chain seq x y z
N ALA A 1 4.94 -18.78 4.94
CA ALA A 1 4.49 -17.81 3.92
C ALA A 1 5.57 -16.76 3.79
N GLU A 2 6.25 -16.71 2.66
CA GLU A 2 7.37 -15.81 2.39
C GLU A 2 6.90 -14.35 2.45
N GLN A 3 7.71 -13.46 3.02
CA GLN A 3 7.42 -12.02 3.10
C GLN A 3 7.26 -11.34 1.72
N GLY A 4 7.48 -12.07 0.62
CA GLY A 4 7.17 -11.65 -0.75
C GLY A 4 5.70 -11.28 -1.02
N MET A 5 4.78 -11.57 -0.08
CA MET A 5 3.36 -11.20 -0.25
C MET A 5 3.03 -9.72 -0.01
N ASN A 6 3.95 -8.93 0.56
CA ASN A 6 3.70 -7.49 0.79
C ASN A 6 4.53 -6.61 -0.15
N VAL A 7 4.17 -6.60 -1.43
CA VAL A 7 4.81 -5.81 -2.48
C VAL A 7 4.84 -4.32 -2.14
N ALA A 8 3.81 -3.79 -1.48
CA ALA A 8 3.79 -2.40 -1.04
C ALA A 8 4.91 -2.10 -0.05
N ARG A 9 5.14 -2.99 0.94
CA ARG A 9 6.20 -2.80 1.94
C ARG A 9 7.59 -2.89 1.32
N ILE A 10 7.82 -3.89 0.47
CA ILE A 10 9.11 -4.06 -0.21
C ILE A 10 9.38 -2.86 -1.13
N GLY A 11 8.38 -2.42 -1.89
CA GLY A 11 8.50 -1.26 -2.78
C GLY A 11 8.87 0.03 -2.05
N LEU A 12 8.26 0.30 -0.90
CA LEU A 12 8.59 1.50 -0.10
C LEU A 12 10.03 1.49 0.41
N LEU A 13 10.52 0.33 0.86
CA LEU A 13 11.92 0.18 1.32
C LEU A 13 12.91 0.38 0.17
N LEU A 14 12.63 -0.21 -1.01
CA LEU A 14 13.44 -0.02 -2.21
C LEU A 14 13.41 1.42 -2.73
N ALA A 15 12.29 2.13 -2.52
CA ALA A 15 12.16 3.56 -2.82
C ALA A 15 12.88 4.48 -1.80
N GLY A 16 13.54 3.92 -0.79
CA GLY A 16 14.33 4.66 0.19
C GLY A 16 13.52 5.25 1.35
N LEU A 17 12.27 4.83 1.55
CA LEU A 17 11.51 5.29 2.72
C LEU A 17 12.07 4.67 4.01
N PRO A 18 12.04 5.41 5.13
CA PRO A 18 12.56 4.90 6.39
C PRO A 18 11.80 3.66 6.90
N ASN A 19 12.50 2.82 7.68
CA ASN A 19 11.94 1.57 8.20
C ASN A 19 10.73 1.75 9.14
N ASN A 20 10.54 2.94 9.72
CA ASN A 20 9.38 3.23 10.56
C ASN A 20 8.09 3.50 9.75
N VAL A 21 8.18 3.72 8.44
CA VAL A 21 6.99 3.91 7.59
C VAL A 21 6.32 2.55 7.37
N PRO A 22 5.06 2.33 7.78
CA PRO A 22 4.39 1.06 7.54
C PRO A 22 3.98 0.89 6.07
N GLY A 23 3.68 -0.34 5.65
CA GLY A 23 3.17 -0.63 4.32
C GLY A 23 2.38 -1.93 4.28
N MET A 24 1.28 -1.96 3.53
CA MET A 24 0.44 -3.15 3.38
C MET A 24 -0.03 -3.31 1.94
N THR A 25 -0.13 -4.56 1.50
CA THR A 25 -0.68 -4.91 0.19
C THR A 25 -2.16 -5.24 0.37
N ILE A 26 -2.99 -4.74 -0.54
CA ILE A 26 -4.43 -4.95 -0.54
C ILE A 26 -4.78 -5.78 -1.76
N ASN A 27 -5.60 -6.82 -1.56
CA ASN A 27 -6.15 -7.61 -2.64
C ASN A 27 -7.67 -7.46 -2.66
N ARG A 28 -8.18 -6.83 -3.72
CA ARG A 28 -9.59 -6.81 -4.11
C ARG A 28 -9.71 -7.00 -5.62
N PHE A 29 -9.06 -8.04 -6.15
CA PHE A 29 -9.01 -8.35 -7.58
C PHE A 29 -8.56 -7.15 -8.42
N CYS A 30 -9.15 -6.92 -9.60
CA CYS A 30 -8.87 -5.77 -10.45
C CYS A 30 -9.12 -4.42 -9.75
N SER A 31 -9.87 -4.41 -8.65
CA SER A 31 -10.18 -3.20 -7.88
C SER A 31 -9.14 -2.90 -6.79
N SER A 32 -8.05 -3.67 -6.68
CA SER A 32 -7.03 -3.50 -5.63
C SER A 32 -6.43 -2.09 -5.60
N GLY A 33 -6.11 -1.53 -6.77
CA GLY A 33 -5.56 -0.17 -6.89
C GLY A 33 -6.51 0.88 -6.32
N VAL A 34 -7.77 0.92 -6.79
CA VAL A 34 -8.76 1.89 -6.29
C VAL A 34 -9.15 1.63 -4.83
N GLN A 35 -9.15 0.38 -4.37
CA GLN A 35 -9.38 0.07 -2.96
C GLN A 35 -8.27 0.64 -2.07
N SER A 36 -7.01 0.64 -2.51
CA SER A 36 -5.92 1.25 -1.75
C SER A 36 -6.13 2.76 -1.57
N VAL A 37 -6.60 3.44 -2.62
CA VAL A 37 -6.90 4.88 -2.58
C VAL A 37 -8.08 5.16 -1.64
N ALA A 38 -9.15 4.37 -1.75
CA ALA A 38 -10.31 4.50 -0.87
C ALA A 38 -9.94 4.28 0.61
N LEU A 39 -9.12 3.28 0.90
CA LEU A 39 -8.64 3.03 2.27
C LEU A 39 -7.81 4.21 2.79
N ALA A 40 -6.85 4.71 2.01
CA ALA A 40 -6.04 5.86 2.41
C ALA A 40 -6.89 7.10 2.69
N ALA A 41 -7.87 7.39 1.82
CA ALA A 41 -8.81 8.48 2.04
C ALA A 41 -9.63 8.31 3.32
N ASP A 42 -10.10 7.10 3.62
CA ASP A 42 -10.86 6.81 4.84
C ASP A 42 -10.01 6.98 6.10
N ARG A 43 -8.78 6.46 6.11
CA ARG A 43 -7.85 6.60 7.25
C ARG A 43 -7.51 8.06 7.53
N ILE A 44 -7.26 8.85 6.48
CA ILE A 44 -7.02 10.29 6.61
C ILE A 44 -8.27 11.01 7.13
N ARG A 45 -9.44 10.69 6.55
CA ARG A 45 -10.73 11.29 6.95
C ARG A 45 -11.09 11.00 8.41
N LEU A 46 -10.72 9.83 8.92
CA LEU A 46 -10.93 9.44 10.33
C LEU A 46 -9.88 10.01 11.28
N GLY A 47 -8.87 10.74 10.79
CA GLY A 47 -7.78 11.28 11.59
C GLY A 47 -6.78 10.22 12.07
N GLU A 48 -6.77 9.04 11.45
CA GLU A 48 -5.85 7.95 11.81
C GLU A 48 -4.47 8.09 11.12
N ALA A 49 -4.38 8.94 10.10
CA ALA A 49 -3.14 9.30 9.43
C ALA A 49 -3.22 10.72 8.85
N ASP A 50 -2.11 11.46 8.88
CA ASP A 50 -2.04 12.78 8.25
C ASP A 50 -1.74 12.69 6.75
N VAL A 51 -0.91 11.72 6.36
CA VAL A 51 -0.44 11.50 4.99
C VAL A 51 -0.30 10.01 4.73
N MET A 52 -0.79 9.56 3.58
CA MET A 52 -0.65 8.17 3.12
C MET A 52 -0.34 8.09 1.63
N LEU A 53 0.44 7.08 1.24
CA LEU A 53 0.66 6.72 -0.17
C LEU A 53 -0.27 5.56 -0.54
N ALA A 54 -0.92 5.63 -1.69
CA ALA A 54 -1.83 4.61 -2.19
C ALA A 54 -1.63 4.40 -3.70
N GLY A 55 -1.78 3.15 -4.15
CA GLY A 55 -1.59 2.76 -5.54
C GLY A 55 -1.68 1.25 -5.75
N GLY A 56 -1.47 0.82 -6.98
CA GLY A 56 -1.41 -0.58 -7.37
C GLY A 56 -0.29 -0.81 -8.39
N THR A 57 0.23 -2.02 -8.42
CA THR A 57 1.19 -2.48 -9.43
C THR A 57 0.78 -3.87 -9.89
N GLU A 58 1.10 -4.19 -11.14
CA GLU A 58 0.80 -5.47 -11.75
C GLU A 58 1.96 -5.87 -12.67
N SER A 59 2.32 -7.15 -12.65
CA SER A 59 3.18 -7.78 -13.66
C SER A 59 2.45 -9.02 -14.14
N MET A 60 1.98 -8.99 -15.38
CA MET A 60 1.28 -10.14 -16.00
C MET A 60 2.23 -11.07 -16.77
N THR A 61 3.49 -10.67 -16.89
CA THR A 61 4.57 -11.46 -17.50
C THR A 61 5.14 -12.41 -16.46
#